data_AF-A0A832G2V3-F1
#
_entry.id   AF-A0A832G2V3-F1
#
_cell.length_a   1.000
_cell.length_b   1.000
_cell.length_c   1.000
_cell.angle_alpha   90.00
_cell.angle_beta   90.00
_cell.angle_gamma   90.00
#
_symmetry.space_group_name_H-M   'P 1'
#
loop_
_entity.id
_entity.type
_entity.pdbx_description
1 polymer ?
#
loop_
_entity_poly.entity_id
_entity_poly.type
_entity_poly.pdbx_seq_one_letter_code
_entity_poly.pdbx_strand_id
1 'polypeptide(L)'
;MRRCLVPPHPQRGFTLIELLVVIAIIAILAALLMPVLAKAKSRAGRVKCVSNLRQIWYGTMMYVGDFNGILPPLACGSRRSDE
;
A
#
# COMPACT_ATOMS: atom_id res chain seq x y z
N MET A 1 55.57 24.75 -25.59
CA MET A 1 54.23 24.21 -25.88
C MET A 1 54.30 22.70 -26.04
N ARG A 2 54.03 21.93 -24.99
CA ARG A 2 53.88 20.47 -25.07
C ARG A 2 52.53 20.12 -24.45
N ARG A 3 51.56 19.76 -25.28
CA ARG A 3 50.27 19.22 -24.82
C ARG A 3 50.46 17.74 -24.54
N CYS A 4 50.16 17.31 -23.31
CA CYS A 4 50.06 15.90 -22.98
C CYS A 4 48.80 15.32 -23.63
N LEU A 5 48.96 14.29 -24.46
CA LEU A 5 47.87 13.48 -25.01
C LEU A 5 47.44 12.49 -23.93
N VAL A 6 46.27 12.73 -23.33
CA VAL A 6 45.60 11.76 -22.44
C VAL A 6 44.98 10.67 -23.32
N PRO A 7 45.30 9.39 -23.11
CA PRO A 7 44.71 8.31 -23.87
C PRO A 7 43.21 8.17 -23.54
N PRO A 8 42.34 7.96 -24.53
CA PRO A 8 40.92 7.72 -24.29
C PRO A 8 40.74 6.43 -23.49
N HIS A 9 39.98 6.51 -22.40
CA HIS A 9 39.59 5.33 -21.63
C HIS A 9 38.70 4.42 -22.50
N PRO A 10 38.95 3.10 -22.57
CA PRO A 10 38.07 2.18 -23.25
C PRO A 10 36.72 2.16 -22.52
N GLN A 11 35.68 2.67 -23.19
CA GLN A 11 34.30 2.60 -22.73
C GLN A 11 33.90 1.12 -22.70
N ARG A 12 33.81 0.53 -21.50
CA ARG A 12 33.25 -0.81 -21.32
C ARG A 12 31.75 -0.75 -21.61
N GLY A 13 31.32 -1.32 -22.74
CA GLY A 13 29.91 -1.51 -23.04
C GLY A 13 29.31 -2.59 -22.13
N PHE A 14 28.08 -2.39 -21.67
CA PHE A 14 27.30 -3.42 -21.00
C PHE A 14 27.14 -4.62 -21.92
N THR A 15 27.46 -5.81 -21.43
CA THR A 15 27.17 -7.02 -22.18
C THR A 15 25.66 -7.29 -22.10
N LEU A 16 25.03 -7.71 -23.20
CA LEU A 16 23.60 -8.02 -23.23
C LEU A 16 23.21 -9.08 -22.17
N ILE A 17 24.16 -9.95 -21.81
CA ILE A 17 23.98 -10.99 -20.80
C ILE A 17 23.91 -10.42 -19.37
N GLU A 18 24.69 -9.39 -19.05
CA GLU A 18 24.62 -8.70 -17.74
C GLU A 18 23.26 -8.05 -17.53
N LEU A 19 22.66 -7.47 -18.57
CA LEU A 19 21.32 -6.91 -18.46
C LEU A 19 20.26 -8.01 -18.34
N LEU A 20 20.41 -9.10 -19.12
CA LEU A 20 19.44 -10.20 -19.19
C LEU A 20 19.35 -10.98 -17.88
N VAL A 21 20.48 -11.26 -17.22
CA VAL A 21 20.46 -11.98 -15.94
C VAL A 21 19.78 -11.17 -14.83
N VAL A 22 19.93 -9.85 -14.85
CA VAL A 22 19.33 -8.96 -13.84
C VAL A 22 17.81 -8.96 -13.94
N ILE A 23 17.26 -8.78 -15.15
CA ILE A 23 15.81 -8.82 -15.34
C ILE A 23 15.23 -10.20 -15.02
N ALA A 24 15.98 -11.28 -15.28
CA ALA A 24 15.56 -12.64 -14.94
C ALA A 24 15.44 -12.82 -13.41
N ILE A 25 16.42 -12.34 -12.65
CA ILE A 25 16.37 -12.40 -11.18
C ILE A 25 15.21 -11.55 -10.63
N ILE A 26 15.02 -10.33 -11.15
CA ILE A 26 13.90 -9.45 -10.73
C ILE A 26 12.55 -10.14 -11.01
N ALA A 27 12.39 -10.79 -12.16
CA ALA A 27 11.16 -11.48 -12.52
C ALA A 27 10.84 -12.64 -11.56
N ILE A 28 11.83 -13.44 -11.18
CA ILE A 28 11.68 -14.54 -10.22
C ILE A 28 11.25 -13.99 -8.84
N LEU A 29 11.92 -12.94 -8.36
CA LEU A 29 11.58 -12.30 -7.08
C LEU A 29 10.16 -11.71 -7.11
N ALA A 30 9.80 -11.00 -8.18
CA ALA A 30 8.48 -10.40 -8.35
C ALA A 30 7.36 -11.45 -8.41
N ALA A 31 7.60 -12.59 -9.07
CA ALA A 31 6.65 -13.70 -9.18
C ALA A 31 6.30 -14.30 -7.80
N LEU A 32 7.27 -14.35 -6.87
CA LEU A 32 7.03 -14.81 -5.50
C LEU A 32 6.36 -13.74 -4.63
N LEU A 33 6.62 -12.45 -4.89
CA LEU A 33 6.09 -11.32 -4.13
C LEU A 33 4.61 -10.99 -4.45
N MET A 34 4.21 -11.03 -5.73
CA MET A 34 2.82 -10.74 -6.14
C MET A 34 1.74 -11.52 -5.36
N PRO A 35 1.80 -12.85 -5.20
CA PRO A 35 0.76 -13.61 -4.50
C PRO A 35 0.71 -13.27 -3.00
N VAL A 36 1.86 -12.96 -2.40
CA VAL A 36 1.94 -12.56 -0.98
C VAL A 36 1.34 -11.16 -0.80
N LEU A 37 1.65 -10.23 -1.72
CA LEU A 37 1.14 -8.86 -1.69
C LEU A 37 -0.39 -8.81 -1.83
N ALA A 38 -0.98 -9.65 -2.68
CA ALA A 38 -2.43 -9.75 -2.83
C ALA A 38 -3.12 -10.18 -1.52
N LYS A 39 -2.56 -11.16 -0.81
CA LYS A 39 -3.04 -11.61 0.51
C LYS A 39 -2.81 -10.54 1.59
N ALA A 40 -1.69 -9.81 1.54
CA ALA A 40 -1.40 -8.73 2.47
C ALA A 40 -2.41 -7.57 2.31
N LYS A 41 -2.76 -7.20 1.08
CA LYS A 41 -3.74 -6.14 0.78
C LYS A 41 -5.12 -6.45 1.34
N SER A 42 -5.62 -7.68 1.16
CA SER A 42 -6.93 -8.07 1.71
C SER A 42 -6.92 -8.08 3.24
N ARG A 43 -5.84 -8.55 3.87
CA ARG A 43 -5.65 -8.46 5.33
C ARG A 43 -5.60 -7.02 5.82
N ALA A 44 -4.87 -6.14 5.13
CA ALA A 44 -4.81 -4.71 5.47
C ALA A 44 -6.19 -4.04 5.42
N GLY A 45 -7.01 -4.37 4.42
CA GLY A 45 -8.40 -3.92 4.34
C GLY A 45 -9.24 -4.37 5.54
N ARG A 46 -9.09 -5.63 5.98
CA ARG A 46 -9.76 -6.14 7.18
C ARG A 46 -9.30 -5.42 8.45
N VAL A 47 -8.00 -5.20 8.61
CA VAL A 47 -7.44 -4.46 9.76
C VAL A 47 -8.02 -3.05 9.81
N LYS A 48 -8.10 -2.36 8.66
CA LYS A 48 -8.72 -1.04 8.57
C LYS A 48 -10.20 -1.07 9.00
N CYS A 49 -10.97 -2.04 8.53
CA CYS A 49 -12.38 -2.20 8.92
C CYS A 49 -12.53 -2.40 10.43
N VAL A 50 -11.73 -3.29 11.02
CA VAL A 50 -11.74 -3.52 12.48
C VAL A 50 -11.35 -2.27 13.25
N SER A 51 -10.35 -1.51 12.77
CA SER A 51 -9.96 -0.23 13.39
C SER A 51 -11.11 0.78 13.36
N ASN A 52 -11.79 0.92 12.23
CA ASN A 52 -12.94 1.82 12.11
C ASN A 52 -14.08 1.40 13.04
N LEU A 53 -14.38 0.10 13.11
CA LEU A 53 -15.41 -0.41 14.01
C LEU A 53 -15.07 -0.15 15.48
N ARG A 54 -13.79 -0.32 15.86
CA ARG A 54 -13.33 0.04 17.21
C ARG A 54 -13.51 1.53 17.49
N GLN A 55 -13.20 2.40 16.54
CA GLN A 55 -13.41 3.85 16.70
C GLN A 55 -14.89 4.20 16.88
N ILE A 56 -15.79 3.58 16.10
CA ILE A 56 -17.24 3.74 16.28
C ILE A 56 -17.65 3.26 17.67
N TRP A 57 -17.22 2.07 18.07
CA TRP A 57 -17.52 1.50 19.39
C TRP A 57 -17.09 2.42 20.53
N TYR A 58 -15.88 2.97 20.47
CA TYR A 58 -15.41 3.92 21.47
C TYR A 58 -16.29 5.17 21.52
N GLY A 59 -16.68 5.73 20.37
CA GLY A 59 -17.61 6.86 20.32
C GLY A 59 -18.99 6.52 20.88
N THR A 60 -19.52 5.34 20.58
CA THR A 60 -20.79 4.85 21.16
C THR A 60 -20.69 4.69 22.67
N MET A 61 -19.61 4.09 23.18
CA MET A 61 -19.40 3.91 24.62
C MET A 61 -19.25 5.24 25.36
N MET A 62 -18.56 6.20 24.76
CA MET A 62 -18.44 7.55 25.30
C MET A 62 -19.81 8.23 25.40
N TYR A 63 -20.61 8.18 24.33
CA TYR A 63 -21.97 8.72 24.32
C TYR A 63 -22.86 8.06 25.37
N VAL A 64 -22.87 6.73 25.44
CA VAL A 64 -23.68 5.99 26.41
C VAL A 64 -23.32 6.36 27.85
N GLY A 65 -22.03 6.57 28.12
CA GLY A 65 -21.53 7.04 29.42
C GLY A 65 -22.05 8.43 29.78
N ASP A 66 -22.10 9.35 28.82
CA ASP A 66 -22.53 10.74 29.02
C ASP A 66 -24.07 10.88 29.07
N PHE A 67 -24.83 10.00 28.42
CA PHE A 67 -26.28 10.10 28.23
C PHE A 67 -27.08 9.01 28.97
N ASN A 68 -26.77 8.74 30.25
CA ASN A 68 -27.54 7.84 31.13
C ASN A 68 -27.79 6.44 30.55
N GLY A 69 -26.84 5.88 29.79
CA GLY A 69 -26.99 4.56 29.19
C GLY A 69 -27.80 4.54 27.89
N ILE A 70 -28.21 5.69 27.36
CA ILE A 70 -28.99 5.79 26.12
C ILE A 70 -28.05 5.66 24.93
N LEU A 71 -28.40 4.78 23.98
CA LEU A 71 -27.66 4.61 22.73
C LEU A 71 -27.80 5.86 21.83
N PRO A 72 -26.78 6.16 21.00
CA PRO A 72 -26.87 7.28 20.07
C PRO A 72 -28.07 7.10 19.13
N PRO A 73 -28.85 8.17 18.87
CA PRO A 73 -30.02 8.07 18.03
C PRO A 73 -29.61 7.64 16.62
N LEU A 74 -30.27 6.61 16.10
CA LEU A 74 -30.15 6.26 14.69
C LEU A 74 -30.69 7.44 13.89
N ALA A 75 -29.85 8.09 13.08
CA ALA A 75 -30.33 9.06 12.12
C ALA A 75 -31.21 8.32 11.11
N CYS A 76 -32.53 8.34 11.33
CA CYS A 76 -33.49 7.90 10.33
C CYS A 76 -33.51 8.96 9.22
N GLY A 77 -32.55 8.87 8.30
CA GLY A 77 -32.60 9.61 7.05
C GLY A 77 -33.55 8.89 6.11
N SER A 78 -34.75 9.43 5.93
CA SER A 78 -35.61 9.07 4.80
C SER A 78 -34.92 9.51 3.50
N ARG A 79 -34.03 8.67 2.96
CA ARG A 79 -33.63 8.80 1.56
C ARG A 79 -34.81 8.35 0.73
N ARG A 80 -35.61 9.33 0.30
CA ARG A 80 -36.58 9.18 -0.78
C ARG A 80 -35.81 8.72 -2.01
N SER A 81 -36.06 7.51 -2.46
CA SER A 81 -35.66 7.04 -3.78
C SER A 81 -36.52 7.77 -4.80
N ASP A 82 -36.07 8.92 -5.28
CA ASP A 82 -36.58 9.51 -6.51
C ASP A 82 -35.36 9.87 -7.37
N GLU A 83 -35.26 9.17 -8.51
CA GLU A 83 -34.27 9.17 -9.61
C GLU A 83 -32.86 8.59 -9.33
#